data_AF-A0A6N9J652-F1
#
_entry.id   AF-A0A6N9J652-F1
#
_cell.length_a   1.000
_cell.length_b   1.000
_cell.length_c   1.000
_cell.angle_alpha   90.00
_cell.angle_beta   90.00
_cell.angle_gamma   90.00
#
_symmetry.space_group_name_H-M   'P 1'
#
loop_
_entity.id
_entity.type
_entity.pdbx_description
1 polymer ?
#
loop_
_entity_poly.entity_id
_entity_poly.type
_entity_poly.pdbx_seq_one_letter_code
_entity_poly.pdbx_strand_id
1 'polypeptide(L)'
;MRKKSGADPRKRKGLIIVNTGDGKGKSTAAFGLAVRAAGNKMKVFIMQFMKGQWKAGERKSFDKLAPYIEVIPMGDGFTWDTNNIEQDKATARKAFEIVKEKLNSGNYDMVIFEEINYVLDYKFLPEDEVLETIKNKPEMTHVVCTGRNASEKLIEMADLVTEMKMIKHPFAEQGIPAQKGIEF
;
A
#
# COMPACT_ATOMS: atom_id res chain seq x y z
N MET A 1 -4.02 -38.65 -1.16
CA MET A 1 -2.67 -38.31 -1.66
C MET A 1 -2.51 -36.79 -1.69
N ARG A 2 -1.52 -36.23 -0.99
CA ARG A 2 -1.23 -34.79 -1.02
C ARG A 2 -0.50 -34.50 -2.35
N LYS A 3 -1.10 -33.72 -3.26
CA LYS A 3 -0.45 -33.31 -4.52
C LYS A 3 0.93 -32.71 -4.17
N LYS A 4 2.00 -33.19 -4.83
CA LYS A 4 3.32 -32.57 -4.72
C LYS A 4 3.19 -31.12 -5.19
N SER A 5 3.63 -30.20 -4.35
CA SER A 5 3.69 -28.77 -4.67
C SER A 5 4.59 -28.56 -5.88
N GLY A 6 4.13 -27.81 -6.90
CA GLY A 6 4.94 -27.39 -8.04
C GLY A 6 5.91 -26.24 -7.72
N ALA A 7 5.95 -25.77 -6.46
CA ALA A 7 6.81 -24.67 -6.05
C ALA A 7 8.24 -25.15 -5.81
N ASP A 8 9.22 -24.43 -6.37
CA ASP A 8 10.65 -24.62 -6.11
C ASP A 8 11.09 -23.67 -4.97
N PRO A 9 11.48 -24.18 -3.79
CA PRO A 9 11.94 -23.36 -2.67
C PRO A 9 13.14 -22.47 -2.98
N ARG A 10 13.94 -22.80 -4.01
CA ARG A 10 15.11 -22.00 -4.44
C ARG A 10 14.72 -20.71 -5.16
N LYS A 11 13.45 -20.56 -5.55
CA LYS A 11 12.91 -19.36 -6.21
C LYS A 11 12.31 -18.35 -5.22
N ARG A 12 12.56 -18.49 -3.91
CA ARG A 12 12.10 -17.52 -2.92
C ARG A 12 12.78 -16.17 -3.16
N LYS A 13 11.96 -15.13 -3.26
CA LYS A 13 12.37 -13.73 -3.39
C LYS A 13 11.34 -12.84 -2.70
N GLY A 14 11.69 -11.58 -2.48
CA GLY A 14 10.75 -10.53 -2.13
C GLY A 14 9.79 -10.28 -3.29
N LEU A 15 8.50 -10.20 -3.00
CA LEU A 15 7.44 -10.09 -3.99
C LEU A 15 6.99 -8.64 -4.19
N ILE A 16 6.56 -8.31 -5.40
CA ILE A 16 5.79 -7.10 -5.70
C ILE A 16 4.30 -7.49 -5.73
N ILE A 17 3.51 -6.90 -4.84
CA ILE A 17 2.10 -7.23 -4.63
C ILE A 17 1.25 -5.99 -4.92
N VAL A 18 0.17 -6.14 -5.67
CA VAL A 18 -0.77 -5.05 -5.99
C VAL A 18 -2.18 -5.44 -5.58
N ASN A 19 -2.79 -4.62 -4.72
CA ASN A 19 -4.21 -4.72 -4.36
C ASN A 19 -4.98 -3.53 -4.97
N THR A 20 -5.74 -3.79 -6.04
CA THR A 20 -6.47 -2.78 -6.83
C THR A 20 -7.97 -3.06 -6.87
N GLY A 21 -8.72 -2.33 -7.70
CA GLY A 21 -10.16 -2.51 -7.93
C GLY A 21 -11.05 -1.61 -7.07
N ASP A 22 -12.32 -1.50 -7.45
CA ASP A 22 -13.26 -0.55 -6.85
C ASP A 22 -13.79 -0.95 -5.47
N GLY A 23 -13.73 -2.23 -5.13
CA GLY A 23 -14.24 -2.80 -3.90
C GLY A 23 -13.45 -2.41 -2.65
N LYS A 24 -14.12 -2.49 -1.50
CA LYS A 24 -13.49 -2.32 -0.18
C LYS A 24 -12.53 -3.49 0.09
N GLY A 25 -11.37 -3.19 0.68
CA GLY A 25 -10.47 -4.20 1.24
C GLY A 25 -8.99 -3.98 0.96
N LYS A 26 -8.62 -3.09 0.02
CA LYS A 26 -7.26 -2.99 -0.55
C LYS A 26 -6.22 -2.72 0.51
N SER A 27 -6.39 -1.62 1.25
CA SER A 27 -5.52 -1.21 2.34
C SER A 27 -5.61 -2.20 3.51
N THR A 28 -6.81 -2.65 3.90
CA THR A 28 -6.95 -3.64 4.99
C THR A 28 -6.26 -4.97 4.71
N ALA A 29 -6.21 -5.42 3.45
CA ALA A 29 -5.47 -6.61 3.07
C ALA A 29 -3.96 -6.39 3.16
N ALA A 30 -3.45 -5.23 2.73
CA ALA A 30 -2.05 -4.86 2.90
C ALA A 30 -1.66 -4.75 4.39
N PHE A 31 -2.54 -4.17 5.22
CA PHE A 31 -2.34 -4.10 6.67
C PHE A 31 -2.41 -5.48 7.34
N GLY A 32 -3.27 -6.38 6.86
CA GLY A 32 -3.27 -7.78 7.29
C GLY A 32 -1.94 -8.49 6.99
N LEU A 33 -1.30 -8.19 5.85
CA LEU A 33 0.05 -8.66 5.55
C LEU A 33 1.08 -8.06 6.51
N ALA A 34 1.00 -6.76 6.81
CA ALA A 34 1.88 -6.11 7.77
C ALA A 34 1.80 -6.77 9.17
N VAL A 35 0.59 -7.03 9.66
CA VAL A 35 0.36 -7.71 10.94
C VAL A 35 0.91 -9.15 10.90
N ARG A 36 0.71 -9.88 9.79
CA ARG A 36 1.27 -11.22 9.61
C ARG A 36 2.80 -11.19 9.64
N ALA A 37 3.43 -10.23 8.96
CA ALA A 37 4.88 -10.05 8.94
C ALA A 37 5.41 -9.72 10.34
N ALA A 38 4.78 -8.77 11.04
CA ALA A 38 5.13 -8.41 12.41
C ALA A 38 5.01 -9.60 13.38
N GLY A 39 3.98 -10.45 13.23
CA GLY A 39 3.84 -11.69 14.00
C GLY A 39 4.99 -12.69 13.78
N ASN A 40 5.72 -12.56 12.67
CA ASN A 40 6.93 -13.32 12.35
C ASN A 40 8.22 -12.51 12.61
N LYS A 41 8.13 -11.41 13.39
CA LYS A 41 9.24 -10.51 13.75
C LYS A 41 9.91 -9.81 12.55
N MET A 42 9.22 -9.75 11.42
CA MET A 42 9.66 -8.98 10.25
C MET A 42 9.36 -7.49 10.46
N LYS A 43 10.23 -6.63 9.95
CA LYS A 43 10.06 -5.17 9.99
C LYS A 43 9.29 -4.69 8.77
N VAL A 44 8.28 -3.88 9.01
CA VAL A 44 7.39 -3.32 7.99
C VAL A 44 7.42 -1.80 8.04
N PHE A 45 7.62 -1.18 6.89
CA PHE A 45 7.40 0.25 6.72
C PHE A 45 6.13 0.49 5.90
N ILE A 46 5.27 1.42 6.34
CA ILE A 46 4.05 1.79 5.62
C ILE A 46 4.09 3.29 5.36
N MET A 47 4.17 3.65 4.07
CA MET A 47 3.91 5.01 3.62
C MET A 47 2.46 5.10 3.19
N GLN A 48 1.70 6.00 3.81
CA GLN A 48 0.34 6.29 3.37
C GLN A 48 0.33 7.58 2.57
N PHE A 49 0.02 7.47 1.27
CA PHE A 49 -0.13 8.60 0.39
C PHE A 49 -1.56 9.15 0.47
N MET A 50 -1.74 10.45 0.22
CA MET A 50 -3.05 11.11 0.18
C MET A 50 -3.87 11.01 1.48
N LYS A 51 -3.23 10.67 2.61
CA LYS A 51 -3.90 10.60 3.91
C LYS A 51 -3.54 11.82 4.74
N GLY A 52 -4.55 12.58 5.15
CA GLY A 52 -4.42 13.65 6.14
C GLY A 52 -4.20 13.15 7.57
N GLN A 53 -4.38 14.04 8.54
CA GLN A 53 -4.24 13.77 9.99
C GLN A 53 -5.30 12.81 10.58
N TRP A 54 -6.09 12.13 9.76
CA TRP A 54 -7.17 11.27 10.24
C TRP A 54 -6.58 10.09 11.03
N LYS A 55 -7.02 9.94 12.28
CA LYS A 55 -6.58 8.87 13.19
C LYS A 55 -7.31 7.56 12.88
N ALA A 56 -6.96 6.92 11.76
CA ALA A 56 -7.45 5.59 11.40
C ALA A 56 -7.14 4.58 12.53
N GLY A 57 -8.10 3.70 12.83
CA GLY A 57 -7.99 2.70 13.90
C GLY A 57 -6.76 1.79 13.80
N GLU A 58 -6.27 1.54 12.58
CA GLU A 58 -5.07 0.74 12.32
C GLU A 58 -3.82 1.40 12.91
N ARG A 59 -3.70 2.73 12.88
CA ARG A 59 -2.53 3.42 13.45
C ARG A 59 -2.40 3.16 14.95
N LYS A 60 -3.50 3.19 15.68
CA LYS A 60 -3.53 2.83 17.12
C LYS A 60 -3.14 1.38 17.38
N SER A 61 -3.43 0.49 16.43
CA SER A 61 -3.01 -0.91 16.50
C SER A 61 -1.52 -1.05 16.18
N PHE A 62 -1.02 -0.32 15.19
CA PHE A 62 0.39 -0.32 14.82
C PHE A 62 1.29 0.29 15.90
N ASP A 63 0.82 1.29 16.65
CA ASP A 63 1.55 1.82 17.81
C ASP A 63 1.86 0.72 18.85
N LYS A 64 0.94 -0.24 19.02
CA LYS A 64 1.13 -1.41 19.90
C LYS A 64 2.01 -2.49 19.29
N LEU A 65 2.23 -2.45 17.98
CA LEU A 65 3.10 -3.35 17.23
C LEU A 65 4.49 -2.73 16.97
N ALA A 66 4.76 -1.54 17.50
CA ALA A 66 6.13 -1.07 17.67
C ALA A 66 6.90 -2.11 18.51
N PRO A 67 8.07 -2.63 18.06
CA PRO A 67 9.03 -2.05 17.11
C PRO A 67 8.98 -2.58 15.66
N TYR A 68 7.97 -3.36 15.28
CA TYR A 68 7.94 -4.09 14.00
C TYR A 68 7.27 -3.33 12.85
N ILE A 69 6.36 -2.40 13.16
CA ILE A 69 5.65 -1.62 12.15
C ILE A 69 5.93 -0.13 12.38
N GLU A 70 6.52 0.51 11.37
CA GLU A 70 6.62 1.96 11.29
C GLU A 70 5.63 2.47 10.23
N VAL A 71 4.84 3.49 10.57
CA VAL A 71 3.86 4.08 9.66
C VAL A 71 4.04 5.59 9.61
N ILE A 72 4.15 6.12 8.40
CA ILE A 72 4.17 7.55 8.15
C ILE A 72 2.98 7.89 7.23
N PRO A 73 1.96 8.58 7.76
CA PRO A 73 0.94 9.17 6.91
C PRO A 73 1.43 10.50 6.35
N MET A 74 1.31 10.67 5.04
CA MET A 74 1.57 11.93 4.35
C MET A 74 0.45 12.26 3.36
N GLY A 75 -0.02 13.50 3.47
CA GLY A 75 -1.14 14.02 2.71
C GLY A 75 -1.81 15.14 3.49
N ASP A 76 -2.54 15.98 2.77
CA ASP A 76 -3.34 17.06 3.35
C ASP A 76 -4.84 16.69 3.42
N GLY A 77 -5.18 15.44 3.09
CA GLY A 77 -6.53 14.98 2.79
C GLY A 77 -6.56 14.34 1.41
N PHE A 78 -7.74 13.95 0.95
CA PHE A 78 -7.89 13.56 -0.45
C PHE A 78 -7.90 14.82 -1.34
N THR A 79 -7.63 14.67 -2.64
CA THR A 79 -7.50 15.80 -3.58
C THR A 79 -8.74 16.66 -3.74
N TRP A 80 -9.92 16.14 -3.38
CA TRP A 80 -11.16 16.93 -3.35
C TRP A 80 -11.31 17.77 -2.08
N ASP A 81 -10.45 17.56 -1.08
CA ASP A 81 -10.38 18.37 0.13
C ASP A 81 -9.38 19.55 -0.05
N THR A 82 -8.42 19.41 -0.96
CA THR A 82 -7.35 20.37 -1.24
C THR A 82 -7.56 21.06 -2.59
N ASN A 83 -8.03 22.30 -2.60
CA ASN A 83 -8.10 23.11 -3.83
C ASN A 83 -6.70 23.54 -4.37
N ASN A 84 -5.64 22.74 -4.16
CA ASN A 84 -4.26 23.07 -4.49
C ASN A 84 -3.43 21.85 -4.95
N ILE A 85 -3.51 21.56 -6.24
CA ILE A 85 -2.82 20.43 -6.90
C ILE A 85 -1.29 20.51 -6.76
N GLU A 86 -0.70 21.71 -6.78
CA GLU A 86 0.76 21.85 -6.68
C GLU A 86 1.27 21.47 -5.28
N GLN A 87 0.48 21.76 -4.24
CA GLN A 87 0.76 21.27 -2.89
C GLN A 87 0.64 19.74 -2.82
N ASP A 88 -0.40 19.15 -3.41
CA ASP A 88 -0.57 17.69 -3.42
C ASP A 88 0.59 16.97 -4.12
N LYS A 89 1.06 17.50 -5.26
CA LYS A 89 2.26 17.01 -5.95
C LYS A 89 3.51 17.11 -5.07
N ALA A 90 3.69 18.25 -4.39
CA ALA A 90 4.84 18.44 -3.50
C ALA A 90 4.81 17.49 -2.31
N THR A 91 3.63 17.24 -1.72
CA THR A 91 3.45 16.29 -0.62
C THR A 91 3.67 14.85 -1.09
N ALA A 92 3.13 14.47 -2.26
CA ALA A 92 3.38 13.16 -2.87
C ALA A 92 4.88 12.94 -3.15
N ARG A 93 5.59 13.96 -3.66
CA ARG A 93 7.04 13.92 -3.88
C ARG A 93 7.80 13.66 -2.58
N LYS A 94 7.49 14.39 -1.50
CA LYS A 94 8.12 14.18 -0.19
C LYS A 94 7.87 12.76 0.35
N ALA A 95 6.63 12.29 0.27
CA ALA A 95 6.27 10.93 0.68
C ALA A 95 7.04 9.88 -0.12
N PHE A 96 7.19 10.10 -1.43
CA PHE A 96 7.94 9.22 -2.32
C PHE A 96 9.43 9.14 -1.96
N GLU A 97 10.09 10.28 -1.71
CA GLU A 97 11.50 10.26 -1.31
C GLU A 97 11.72 9.48 0.00
N ILE A 98 10.81 9.65 0.99
CA ILE A 98 10.90 8.92 2.26
C ILE A 98 10.74 7.41 2.05
N VAL A 99 9.72 6.97 1.31
CA VAL A 99 9.49 5.54 1.11
C VAL A 99 10.59 4.91 0.25
N LYS A 100 11.15 5.66 -0.71
CA LYS A 100 12.30 5.25 -1.52
C LYS A 100 13.54 5.05 -0.66
N GLU A 101 13.82 5.97 0.27
CA GLU A 101 14.93 5.82 1.23
C GLU A 101 14.71 4.57 2.10
N LYS A 102 13.52 4.42 2.68
CA LYS A 102 13.18 3.30 3.57
C LYS A 102 13.28 1.96 2.84
N LEU A 103 12.77 1.86 1.61
CA LEU A 103 12.89 0.67 0.75
C LEU A 103 14.33 0.26 0.51
N ASN A 104 15.21 1.23 0.24
CA ASN A 104 16.61 0.96 -0.09
C ASN A 104 17.52 0.84 1.14
N SER A 105 17.02 1.14 2.34
CA SER A 105 17.81 1.12 3.57
C SER A 105 18.26 -0.27 4.04
N GLY A 106 17.65 -1.34 3.53
CA GLY A 106 17.89 -2.72 4.01
C GLY A 106 17.31 -3.03 5.40
N ASN A 107 16.59 -2.08 6.03
CA ASN A 107 16.06 -2.23 7.38
C ASN A 107 14.66 -2.87 7.45
N TYR A 108 13.99 -3.05 6.32
CA TYR A 108 12.62 -3.55 6.26
C TYR A 108 12.51 -4.76 5.35
N ASP A 109 11.78 -5.76 5.84
CA ASP A 109 11.44 -6.96 5.08
C ASP A 109 10.21 -6.71 4.18
N MET A 110 9.38 -5.72 4.51
CA MET A 110 8.22 -5.32 3.73
C MET A 110 8.03 -3.80 3.73
N VAL A 111 7.73 -3.24 2.56
CA VAL A 111 7.41 -1.82 2.38
C VAL A 111 6.06 -1.68 1.67
N ILE A 112 5.15 -0.95 2.28
CA ILE A 112 3.80 -0.73 1.77
C ILE A 112 3.67 0.71 1.28
N PHE A 113 3.30 0.84 0.01
CA PHE A 113 2.96 2.07 -0.68
C PHE A 113 1.43 2.16 -0.72
N GLU A 114 0.82 2.62 0.38
CA GLU A 114 -0.64 2.67 0.51
C GLU A 114 -1.21 3.85 -0.28
N GLU A 115 -2.18 3.60 -1.15
CA GLU A 115 -2.82 4.56 -2.08
C GLU A 115 -1.90 5.14 -3.17
N ILE A 116 -0.72 4.56 -3.43
CA ILE A 116 0.17 4.99 -4.51
C ILE A 116 -0.49 4.94 -5.89
N ASN A 117 -1.42 4.02 -6.12
CA ASN A 117 -2.07 3.89 -7.43
C ASN A 117 -2.84 5.17 -7.80
N TYR A 118 -3.48 5.83 -6.82
CA TYR A 118 -4.14 7.12 -7.05
C TYR A 118 -3.15 8.24 -7.39
N VAL A 119 -2.02 8.29 -6.68
CA VAL A 119 -0.95 9.26 -6.93
C VAL A 119 -0.44 9.16 -8.37
N LEU A 120 -0.32 7.93 -8.88
CA LEU A 120 0.09 7.66 -10.27
C LEU A 120 -1.02 7.99 -11.27
N ASP A 121 -2.25 7.57 -11.02
CA ASP A 121 -3.43 7.85 -11.86
C ASP A 121 -3.65 9.37 -12.02
N TYR A 122 -3.49 10.13 -10.94
CA TYR A 122 -3.59 11.59 -10.93
C TYR A 122 -2.34 12.30 -11.44
N LYS A 123 -1.30 11.56 -11.85
CA LYS A 123 -0.04 12.08 -12.39
C LYS A 123 0.68 13.03 -11.45
N PHE A 124 0.61 12.75 -10.14
CA PHE A 124 1.30 13.55 -9.13
C PHE A 124 2.78 13.20 -9.03
N LEU A 125 3.15 12.01 -9.50
CA LEU A 125 4.52 11.55 -9.65
C LEU A 125 4.74 11.01 -11.07
N PRO A 126 5.98 11.10 -11.60
CA PRO A 126 6.36 10.37 -12.81
C PRO A 126 6.28 8.86 -12.53
N GLU A 127 5.42 8.17 -13.26
CA GLU A 127 5.18 6.73 -13.07
C GLU A 127 6.46 5.90 -13.23
N ASP A 128 7.23 6.17 -14.28
CA ASP A 128 8.44 5.38 -14.59
C ASP A 128 9.47 5.44 -13.46
N GLU A 129 9.56 6.56 -12.74
CA GLU A 129 10.45 6.71 -11.58
C GLU A 129 10.02 5.82 -10.40
N VAL A 130 8.71 5.74 -10.15
CA VAL A 130 8.14 4.87 -9.10
C VAL A 130 8.34 3.40 -9.47
N LEU A 131 8.08 3.03 -10.71
CA LEU A 131 8.25 1.66 -11.19
C LEU A 131 9.72 1.23 -11.15
N GLU A 132 10.64 2.08 -11.56
CA GLU A 132 12.08 1.80 -11.48
C GLU A 132 12.53 1.60 -10.03
N THR A 133 12.04 2.43 -9.10
CA THR A 133 12.32 2.29 -7.67
C THR A 133 11.82 0.95 -7.12
N ILE A 134 10.59 0.55 -7.47
CA ILE A 134 10.02 -0.74 -7.02
C ILE A 134 10.75 -1.92 -7.65
N LYS A 135 11.09 -1.83 -8.94
CA LYS A 135 11.82 -2.87 -9.68
C LYS A 135 13.21 -3.12 -9.08
N ASN A 136 13.88 -2.06 -8.65
CA ASN A 136 15.22 -2.09 -8.07
C ASN A 136 15.24 -2.31 -6.55
N LYS A 137 14.10 -2.69 -5.95
CA LYS A 137 14.02 -3.03 -4.51
C LYS A 137 15.07 -4.09 -4.13
N PRO A 138 15.51 -4.13 -2.84
CA PRO A 138 16.31 -5.25 -2.35
C PRO A 138 15.64 -6.60 -2.62
N GLU A 139 16.45 -7.60 -2.96
CA GLU A 139 15.98 -8.89 -3.50
C GLU A 139 14.90 -9.53 -2.63
N MET A 140 15.10 -9.53 -1.31
CA MET A 140 14.22 -10.18 -0.33
C MET A 140 13.12 -9.27 0.24
N THR A 141 13.16 -7.96 0.01
CA THR A 141 12.14 -7.05 0.52
C THR A 141 10.86 -7.18 -0.29
N HIS A 142 9.73 -7.34 0.38
CA HIS A 142 8.41 -7.33 -0.23
C HIS A 142 7.94 -5.88 -0.45
N VAL A 143 7.27 -5.61 -1.57
CA VAL A 143 6.61 -4.33 -1.84
C VAL A 143 5.12 -4.57 -2.04
N VAL A 144 4.28 -3.78 -1.38
CA VAL A 144 2.82 -3.83 -1.55
C VAL A 144 2.31 -2.47 -2.00
N CYS A 145 1.64 -2.41 -3.15
CA CYS A 145 0.99 -1.21 -3.66
C CYS A 145 -0.52 -1.35 -3.53
N THR A 146 -1.21 -0.28 -3.12
CA THR A 146 -2.67 -0.26 -3.03
C THR A 146 -3.27 0.97 -3.69
N GLY A 147 -4.58 0.92 -3.88
CA GLY A 147 -5.40 2.00 -4.40
C GLY A 147 -6.17 1.54 -5.64
N ARG A 148 -7.13 2.34 -6.09
CA ARG A 148 -7.83 2.06 -7.35
C ARG A 148 -6.92 2.35 -8.54
N ASN A 149 -7.31 1.92 -9.73
CA ASN A 149 -6.68 2.31 -10.99
C ASN A 149 -5.17 2.00 -11.05
N ALA A 150 -4.73 0.85 -10.53
CA ALA A 150 -3.37 0.38 -10.77
C ALA A 150 -3.08 0.38 -12.29
N SER A 151 -1.97 0.99 -12.70
CA SER A 151 -1.60 1.08 -14.10
C SER A 151 -1.24 -0.28 -14.68
N GLU A 152 -1.39 -0.43 -16.00
CA GLU A 152 -1.04 -1.67 -16.71
C GLU A 152 0.44 -2.04 -16.49
N LYS A 153 1.34 -1.05 -16.51
CA LYS A 153 2.77 -1.27 -16.26
C LYS A 153 3.03 -1.80 -14.84
N LEU A 154 2.35 -1.28 -13.82
CA LEU A 154 2.48 -1.76 -12.45
C LEU A 154 1.92 -3.18 -12.30
N ILE A 155 0.80 -3.48 -12.95
CA ILE A 155 0.18 -4.81 -12.99
C ILE A 155 1.13 -5.82 -13.65
N GLU A 156 1.71 -5.49 -14.79
CA GLU A 156 2.62 -6.38 -15.55
C GLU A 156 3.90 -6.70 -14.77
N MET A 157 4.44 -5.73 -14.03
CA MET A 157 5.64 -5.91 -13.21
C MET A 157 5.39 -6.73 -11.93
N ALA A 158 4.16 -6.77 -11.43
CA ALA A 158 3.84 -7.36 -10.14
C ALA A 158 3.89 -8.91 -10.17
N ASP A 159 4.35 -9.49 -9.07
CA ASP A 159 4.34 -10.95 -8.88
C ASP A 159 2.94 -11.47 -8.50
N LEU A 160 2.15 -10.62 -7.83
CA LEU A 160 0.78 -10.92 -7.41
C LEU A 160 -0.11 -9.69 -7.56
N VAL A 161 -1.22 -9.85 -8.26
CA VAL A 161 -2.25 -8.82 -8.40
C VAL A 161 -3.58 -9.37 -7.93
N THR A 162 -4.25 -8.64 -7.04
CA THR A 162 -5.62 -8.92 -6.63
C THR A 162 -6.50 -7.72 -6.96
N GLU A 163 -7.51 -7.95 -7.80
CA GLU A 163 -8.57 -6.98 -8.05
C GLU A 163 -9.73 -7.22 -7.07
N MET A 164 -9.98 -6.24 -6.22
CA MET A 164 -11.13 -6.23 -5.34
C MET A 164 -12.33 -5.69 -6.11
N LYS A 165 -13.07 -6.59 -6.74
CA LYS A 165 -14.31 -6.23 -7.44
C LYS A 165 -15.41 -5.89 -6.44
N MET A 166 -16.08 -4.75 -6.64
CA MET A 166 -17.24 -4.38 -5.82
C MET A 166 -18.46 -5.19 -6.27
N ILE A 167 -18.77 -6.27 -5.55
CA ILE A 167 -19.99 -7.06 -5.80
C ILE A 167 -21.21 -6.39 -5.17
N LYS A 168 -21.07 -5.91 -3.93
CA LYS A 168 -22.03 -5.07 -3.22
C LYS A 168 -21.33 -4.10 -2.27
N HIS A 169 -21.95 -2.96 -1.99
CA HIS A 169 -21.46 -2.03 -0.96
C HIS A 169 -22.62 -1.36 -0.20
N PRO A 170 -22.60 -1.35 1.14
CA PRO A 170 -23.73 -0.88 1.95
C PRO A 170 -24.00 0.62 1.80
N PHE A 171 -22.97 1.41 1.48
CA PHE A 171 -23.13 2.85 1.27
C PHE A 171 -24.13 3.20 0.16
N ALA A 172 -23.93 2.71 -1.06
CA ALA A 172 -24.77 3.08 -2.20
C ALA A 172 -26.11 2.31 -2.22
N GLU A 173 -26.10 1.03 -1.86
CA GLU A 173 -27.28 0.17 -1.96
C GLU A 173 -28.23 0.29 -0.76
N GLN A 174 -27.70 0.59 0.42
CA GLN A 174 -28.45 0.59 1.69
C GLN A 174 -28.43 1.96 2.39
N GLY A 175 -27.65 2.93 1.88
CA GLY A 175 -27.53 4.25 2.50
C GLY A 175 -26.78 4.25 3.83
N ILE A 176 -26.05 3.18 4.17
CA ILE A 176 -25.37 3.05 5.46
C ILE A 176 -24.06 3.88 5.42
N PRO A 177 -23.90 4.87 6.32
CA PRO A 177 -22.71 5.70 6.37
C PRO A 177 -21.50 4.94 6.92
N ALA A 178 -20.31 5.50 6.73
CA ALA A 178 -19.06 4.96 7.28
C ALA A 178 -19.13 4.77 8.81
N GLN A 179 -18.65 3.62 9.30
CA GLN A 179 -18.71 3.23 10.70
C GLN A 179 -17.32 3.01 11.28
N LYS A 180 -17.17 3.40 12.55
CA LYS A 180 -15.95 3.17 13.32
C LYS A 180 -15.67 1.67 13.45
N GLY A 181 -14.44 1.27 13.16
CA GLY A 181 -13.98 -0.12 13.14
C GLY A 181 -14.27 -0.87 11.83
N ILE A 182 -15.01 -0.25 10.90
CA ILE A 182 -15.32 -0.85 9.59
C ILE A 182 -14.68 -0.02 8.46
N GLU A 183 -14.91 1.29 8.43
CA GLU A 183 -14.32 2.23 7.46
C GLU A 183 -13.16 3.05 8.04
N PHE A 184 -13.17 3.34 9.35
CA PHE A 184 -12.14 4.14 10.04
C PHE A 184 -11.94 3.79 11.51
#